data_AF-A0A383XQZ3-F1
#
_entry.id   AF-A0A383XQZ3-F1
#
_cell.length_a   1.000
_cell.length_b   1.000
_cell.length_c   1.000
_cell.angle_alpha   90.00
_cell.angle_beta   90.00
_cell.angle_gamma   90.00
#
_symmetry.space_group_name_H-M   'P 1'
#
loop_
_entity.id
_entity.type
_entity.pdbx_description
1 polymer ?
#
loop_
_entity_poly.entity_id
_entity_poly.type
_entity_poly.pdbx_seq_one_letter_code
_entity_poly.pdbx_strand_id
1 'polypeptide(L)'
;MGRLLPVLAAALLAAVTGPVPAAEQQFFGYGYTLEGDRFRYIEHHRQVVNDAGAITEWRVDFWDADGNRIAEKQFHIGENPAVPGYDFHMIRTGYREGIRDIGGESITLYRQKADEATASTTDIKPRTQACADSGFDYFVREHWDALVAGDRIKFQFIAAGRLDAYKFKAERVGESSFEGRPTLQIKVALDSLLGVFVDPLIVEYDRETRQLKQYRGIGNMQQADGKVYPVRVSYHRQPPAEARAAVDAAQAAQAAEPSPD
;
A
#
# COMPACT_ATOMS: atom_id res chain seq x y z
N MET A 1 -60.00 14.10 51.04
CA MET A 1 -60.05 13.17 49.89
C MET A 1 -58.98 13.61 48.90
N GLY A 2 -58.05 12.71 48.58
CA GLY A 2 -56.68 13.00 48.16
C GLY A 2 -56.51 13.65 46.79
N ARG A 3 -55.53 14.55 46.69
CA ARG A 3 -54.99 15.10 45.43
C ARG A 3 -53.91 14.14 44.92
N LEU A 4 -54.15 13.51 43.77
CA LEU A 4 -53.17 12.70 43.05
C LEU A 4 -52.17 13.63 42.34
N LEU A 5 -50.87 13.50 42.65
CA LEU A 5 -49.79 14.09 41.87
C LEU A 5 -49.62 13.33 40.54
N PRO A 6 -49.34 14.01 39.41
CA PRO A 6 -48.93 13.32 38.19
C PRO A 6 -47.45 12.94 38.31
N VAL A 7 -47.16 11.64 38.26
CA VAL A 7 -45.80 11.12 38.13
C VAL A 7 -45.36 11.39 36.68
N LEU A 8 -44.44 12.33 36.49
CA LEU A 8 -43.69 12.48 35.24
C LEU A 8 -42.78 11.26 35.09
N ALA A 9 -43.15 10.33 34.21
CA ALA A 9 -42.27 9.27 33.76
C ALA A 9 -41.26 9.87 32.76
N ALA A 10 -40.05 10.16 33.23
CA ALA A 10 -38.92 10.48 32.37
C ALA A 10 -38.49 9.20 31.62
N ALA A 11 -38.85 9.09 30.35
CA ALA A 11 -38.31 8.05 29.48
C ALA A 11 -36.83 8.36 29.19
N LEU A 12 -35.92 7.64 29.84
CA LEU A 12 -34.52 7.58 29.41
C LEU A 12 -34.49 6.96 28.01
N LEU A 13 -34.23 7.79 26.99
CA LEU A 13 -33.82 7.30 25.68
C LEU A 13 -32.41 6.71 25.84
N ALA A 14 -32.32 5.39 26.05
CA ALA A 14 -31.04 4.70 25.92
C ALA A 14 -30.64 4.79 24.44
N ALA A 15 -29.66 5.64 24.14
CA ALA A 15 -29.01 5.62 22.83
C ALA A 15 -28.35 4.25 22.67
N VAL A 16 -28.95 3.41 21.85
CA VAL A 16 -28.33 2.17 21.39
C VAL A 16 -27.16 2.58 20.50
N THR A 17 -25.98 2.72 21.08
CA THR A 17 -24.72 2.77 20.34
C THR A 17 -24.46 1.36 19.82
N GLY A 18 -25.11 1.00 18.71
CA GLY A 18 -24.71 -0.17 17.94
C GLY A 18 -23.28 0.04 17.43
N PRO A 19 -22.47 -1.02 17.26
CA PRO A 19 -21.18 -0.90 16.62
C PRO A 19 -21.38 -0.26 15.24
N VAL A 20 -20.64 0.81 14.97
CA VAL A 20 -20.59 1.40 13.62
C VAL A 20 -19.90 0.36 12.74
N PRO A 21 -20.48 -0.02 11.59
CA PRO A 21 -19.85 -0.99 10.72
C PRO A 21 -18.51 -0.44 10.23
N ALA A 22 -17.48 -1.28 10.22
CA ALA A 22 -16.18 -0.95 9.66
C ALA A 22 -16.34 -0.43 8.22
N ALA A 23 -15.64 0.66 7.90
CA ALA A 23 -15.82 1.34 6.62
C ALA A 23 -14.91 0.70 5.56
N GLU A 24 -15.50 0.24 4.46
CA GLU A 24 -14.74 -0.13 3.28
C GLU A 24 -14.32 1.12 2.51
N GLN A 25 -13.04 1.21 2.18
CA GLN A 25 -12.50 2.21 1.27
C GLN A 25 -11.85 1.52 0.08
N GLN A 26 -12.02 2.12 -1.10
CA GLN A 26 -11.42 1.64 -2.33
C GLN A 26 -10.84 2.79 -3.14
N PHE A 27 -9.72 2.52 -3.81
CA PHE A 27 -9.07 3.49 -4.69
C PHE A 27 -8.19 2.78 -5.72
N PHE A 28 -7.78 3.52 -6.73
CA PHE A 28 -6.99 3.00 -7.84
C PHE A 28 -5.63 3.68 -7.95
N GLY A 29 -4.59 2.87 -8.12
CA GLY A 29 -3.30 3.30 -8.67
C GLY A 29 -3.26 3.01 -10.17
N TYR A 30 -2.63 3.88 -10.96
CA TYR A 30 -2.49 3.72 -12.40
C TYR A 30 -1.02 3.60 -12.76
N GLY A 31 -0.60 2.41 -13.19
CA GLY A 31 0.78 2.06 -13.50
C GLY A 31 1.14 2.31 -14.97
N TYR A 32 2.25 3.01 -15.18
CA TYR A 32 2.80 3.37 -16.49
C TYR A 32 4.26 2.93 -16.59
N THR A 33 4.76 2.73 -17.81
CA THR A 33 6.20 2.66 -18.03
C THR A 33 6.84 3.98 -17.62
N LEU A 34 7.99 3.91 -16.95
CA LEU A 34 8.72 5.12 -16.56
C LEU A 34 9.18 5.92 -17.81
N GLU A 35 9.58 5.20 -18.86
CA GLU A 35 9.87 5.78 -20.17
C GLU A 35 8.63 5.76 -21.07
N GLY A 36 8.34 6.88 -21.72
CA GLY A 36 7.26 6.99 -22.71
C GLY A 36 5.83 6.94 -22.16
N ASP A 37 5.65 6.90 -20.84
CA ASP A 37 4.36 7.04 -20.15
C ASP A 37 3.24 6.14 -20.69
N ARG A 38 3.58 4.92 -21.12
CA ARG A 38 2.60 3.97 -21.64
C ARG A 38 1.90 3.27 -20.47
N PHE A 39 0.57 3.30 -20.48
CA PHE A 39 -0.26 2.59 -19.51
C PHE A 39 0.01 1.07 -19.52
N ARG A 40 0.07 0.47 -18.32
CA ARG A 40 0.39 -0.94 -18.13
C ARG A 40 -0.68 -1.68 -17.37
N TYR A 41 -1.08 -1.15 -16.22
CA TYR A 41 -2.00 -1.82 -15.31
C TYR A 41 -2.66 -0.81 -14.35
N ILE A 42 -3.74 -1.23 -13.71
CA ILE A 42 -4.26 -0.59 -12.49
C ILE A 42 -3.95 -1.42 -11.25
N GLU A 43 -3.85 -0.74 -10.11
CA GLU A 43 -3.85 -1.31 -8.77
C GLU A 43 -5.22 -1.02 -8.17
N HIS A 44 -6.06 -2.02 -7.95
CA HIS A 44 -7.35 -1.86 -7.29
C HIS A 44 -7.19 -2.15 -5.80
N HIS A 45 -7.10 -1.11 -4.99
CA HIS A 45 -6.95 -1.22 -3.54
C HIS A 45 -8.31 -1.30 -2.88
N ARG A 46 -8.48 -2.27 -1.99
CA ARG A 46 -9.66 -2.46 -1.14
C ARG A 46 -9.19 -2.59 0.30
N GLN A 47 -9.66 -1.72 1.18
CA GLN A 47 -9.25 -1.68 2.58
C GLN A 47 -10.47 -1.62 3.48
N VAL A 48 -10.44 -2.37 4.58
CA VAL A 48 -11.40 -2.24 5.68
C VAL A 48 -10.74 -1.39 6.76
N VAL A 49 -11.45 -0.38 7.25
CA VAL A 49 -10.95 0.57 8.25
C VAL A 49 -11.85 0.52 9.48
N ASN A 50 -11.24 0.42 10.66
CA ASN A 50 -11.97 0.47 11.92
C ASN A 50 -12.31 1.91 12.35
N ASP A 51 -13.08 2.05 13.43
CA ASP A 51 -13.51 3.33 13.97
C ASP A 51 -12.36 4.27 14.37
N ALA A 52 -11.19 3.71 14.67
CA ALA A 52 -9.98 4.47 15.00
C ALA A 52 -9.20 4.94 13.75
N GLY A 53 -9.67 4.61 12.55
CA GLY A 53 -9.00 4.94 11.29
C GLY A 53 -7.87 3.97 10.91
N ALA A 54 -7.70 2.87 11.64
CA ALA A 54 -6.68 1.86 11.33
C ALA A 54 -7.20 0.85 10.30
N ILE A 55 -6.35 0.53 9.32
CA ILE A 55 -6.63 -0.49 8.31
C ILE A 55 -6.57 -1.86 9.01
N THR A 56 -7.64 -2.65 8.93
CA THR A 56 -7.71 -4.01 9.49
C THR A 56 -7.57 -5.07 8.41
N GLU A 57 -7.96 -4.77 7.18
CA GLU A 57 -7.79 -5.64 6.02
C GLU A 57 -7.36 -4.80 4.82
N TRP A 58 -6.49 -5.37 3.97
CA TRP A 58 -6.08 -4.73 2.73
C TRP A 58 -5.77 -5.75 1.63
N ARG A 59 -6.47 -5.61 0.51
CA ARG A 59 -6.26 -6.35 -0.73
C ARG A 59 -5.91 -5.40 -1.87
N VAL A 60 -5.08 -5.88 -2.79
CA VAL A 60 -4.78 -5.20 -4.05
C VAL A 60 -4.85 -6.20 -5.18
N ASP A 61 -5.76 -5.97 -6.13
CA ASP A 61 -5.81 -6.72 -7.38
C ASP A 61 -5.19 -5.87 -8.50
N PHE A 62 -4.38 -6.50 -9.34
CA PHE A 62 -3.74 -5.82 -10.45
C PHE A 62 -4.36 -6.27 -11.76
N TRP A 63 -4.73 -5.31 -12.60
CA TRP A 63 -5.42 -5.56 -13.86
C TRP A 63 -4.67 -4.91 -15.01
N ASP A 64 -4.41 -5.65 -16.09
CA ASP A 64 -3.77 -5.10 -17.28
C ASP A 64 -4.73 -4.23 -18.10
N ALA A 65 -4.19 -3.58 -19.14
CA ALA A 65 -4.95 -2.70 -20.03
C ALA A 65 -6.09 -3.40 -20.78
N ASP A 66 -6.02 -4.73 -20.92
CA ASP A 66 -7.03 -5.55 -21.57
C ASP A 66 -8.13 -6.00 -20.58
N GLY A 67 -8.03 -5.60 -19.31
CA GLY A 67 -9.00 -5.95 -18.26
C GLY A 67 -8.81 -7.35 -17.69
N ASN A 68 -7.64 -7.96 -17.83
CA ASN A 68 -7.33 -9.24 -17.21
C ASN A 68 -6.68 -9.02 -15.84
N ARG A 69 -7.10 -9.79 -14.83
CA ARG A 69 -6.39 -9.82 -13.55
C ARG A 69 -5.05 -10.53 -13.72
N ILE A 70 -3.95 -9.82 -13.45
CA ILE A 70 -2.58 -10.29 -13.70
C ILE A 70 -1.80 -10.62 -12.42
N ALA A 71 -2.21 -10.07 -11.28
CA ALA A 71 -1.64 -10.35 -9.98
C ALA A 71 -2.61 -10.00 -8.85
N GLU A 72 -2.32 -10.49 -7.66
CA GLU A 72 -3.07 -10.22 -6.44
C GLU A 72 -2.11 -10.06 -5.26
N LYS A 73 -2.48 -9.20 -4.31
CA LYS A 73 -1.75 -8.99 -3.06
C LYS A 73 -2.73 -8.95 -1.90
N GLN A 74 -2.44 -9.72 -0.86
CA GLN A 74 -3.15 -9.68 0.43
C GLN A 74 -2.18 -9.21 1.50
N PHE A 75 -2.57 -8.22 2.30
CA PHE A 75 -1.79 -7.81 3.47
C PHE A 75 -2.33 -8.44 4.75
N HIS A 76 -1.43 -8.70 5.68
CA HIS A 76 -1.67 -9.09 7.06
C HIS A 76 -1.21 -7.94 7.95
N ILE A 77 -2.17 -7.19 8.49
CA ILE A 77 -1.86 -6.01 9.29
C ILE A 77 -1.48 -6.45 10.71
N GLY A 78 -0.25 -6.15 11.11
CA GLY A 78 0.25 -6.39 12.46
C GLY A 78 0.35 -5.10 13.28
N GLU A 79 0.96 -5.20 14.46
CA GLU A 79 1.15 -4.06 15.37
C GLU A 79 2.06 -2.96 14.80
N ASN A 80 2.97 -3.31 13.88
CA ASN A 80 3.82 -2.36 13.17
C ASN A 80 3.37 -2.23 11.70
N PRO A 81 2.58 -1.19 11.34
CA PRO A 81 2.09 -1.02 9.98
C PRO A 81 3.17 -0.65 8.97
N ALA A 82 4.38 -0.25 9.41
CA ALA A 82 5.50 -0.01 8.51
C ALA A 82 6.08 -1.33 7.95
N VAL A 83 5.91 -2.44 8.66
CA VAL A 83 6.38 -3.78 8.26
C VAL A 83 5.19 -4.75 8.25
N PRO A 84 4.25 -4.59 7.30
CA PRO A 84 3.10 -5.48 7.22
C PRO A 84 3.54 -6.87 6.73
N GLY A 85 2.82 -7.90 7.16
CA GLY A 85 2.84 -9.17 6.44
C GLY A 85 2.13 -9.00 5.11
N TYR A 86 2.51 -9.78 4.10
CA TYR A 86 1.76 -9.83 2.86
C TYR A 86 2.05 -11.10 2.08
N ASP A 87 1.13 -11.47 1.20
CA ASP A 87 1.30 -12.46 0.16
C ASP A 87 1.04 -11.78 -1.19
N PHE A 88 2.02 -11.84 -2.08
CA PHE A 88 1.91 -11.37 -3.47
C PHE A 88 1.99 -12.56 -4.42
N HIS A 89 1.08 -12.62 -5.38
CA HIS A 89 1.03 -13.68 -6.37
C HIS A 89 0.83 -13.08 -7.77
N MET A 90 1.80 -13.30 -8.65
CA MET A 90 1.70 -12.96 -10.06
C MET A 90 1.05 -14.11 -10.82
N ILE A 91 -0.23 -13.94 -11.17
CA ILE A 91 -1.05 -14.98 -11.82
C ILE A 91 -0.41 -15.43 -13.14
N ARG A 92 0.13 -14.50 -13.94
CA ARG A 92 0.70 -14.83 -15.26
C ARG A 92 1.97 -15.66 -15.21
N THR A 93 2.79 -15.48 -14.18
CA THR A 93 4.11 -16.13 -14.07
C THR A 93 4.15 -17.21 -13.01
N GLY A 94 3.12 -17.34 -12.17
CA GLY A 94 3.09 -18.22 -11.00
C GLY A 94 4.06 -17.80 -9.89
N TYR A 95 4.72 -16.64 -10.01
CA TYR A 95 5.65 -16.13 -9.01
C TYR A 95 4.91 -15.72 -7.73
N ARG A 96 5.52 -16.01 -6.58
CA ARG A 96 5.02 -15.64 -5.26
C ARG A 96 6.13 -15.03 -4.41
N GLU A 97 5.79 -14.07 -3.58
CA GLU A 97 6.66 -13.56 -2.52
C GLU A 97 5.83 -12.98 -1.38
N GLY A 98 6.45 -12.85 -0.22
CA GLY A 98 5.74 -12.27 0.92
C GLY A 98 6.52 -12.23 2.22
N ILE A 99 5.84 -11.70 3.22
CA ILE A 99 6.30 -11.58 4.60
C ILE A 99 5.25 -12.21 5.50
N ARG A 100 5.68 -13.12 6.37
CA ARG A 100 4.82 -13.82 7.34
C ARG A 100 5.50 -13.90 8.71
N ASP A 101 4.80 -14.51 9.67
CA ASP A 101 5.24 -14.65 11.06
C ASP A 101 5.53 -13.29 11.73
N ILE A 102 4.70 -12.30 11.41
CA ILE A 102 4.81 -10.94 11.96
C ILE A 102 4.39 -10.87 13.43
N GLY A 103 4.83 -9.84 14.15
CA GLY A 103 4.53 -9.61 15.57
C GLY A 103 5.51 -10.26 16.55
N GLY A 104 6.43 -11.10 16.07
CA GLY A 104 7.55 -11.63 16.85
C GLY A 104 8.83 -10.78 16.75
N GLU A 105 9.92 -11.29 17.35
CA GLU A 105 11.25 -10.67 17.21
C GLU A 105 11.83 -10.77 15.79
N SER A 106 11.38 -11.76 15.03
CA SER A 106 11.80 -12.04 13.65
C SER A 106 10.58 -12.19 12.77
N ILE A 107 10.75 -11.88 11.49
CA ILE A 107 9.78 -12.12 10.42
C ILE A 107 10.39 -13.09 9.40
N THR A 108 9.53 -13.83 8.71
CA THR A 108 9.93 -14.75 7.65
C THR A 108 9.68 -14.11 6.30
N LEU A 109 10.75 -13.90 5.52
CA LEU A 109 10.64 -13.54 4.10
C LEU A 109 10.54 -14.80 3.27
N TYR A 110 9.71 -14.78 2.22
CA TYR A 110 9.66 -15.88 1.28
C TYR A 110 9.56 -15.42 -0.18
N ARG A 111 10.02 -16.28 -1.09
CA ARG A 111 9.89 -16.14 -2.53
C ARG A 111 9.83 -17.51 -3.19
N GLN A 112 8.99 -17.65 -4.21
CA GLN A 112 8.85 -18.87 -4.98
C GLN A 112 8.64 -18.53 -6.46
N LYS A 113 9.46 -19.11 -7.34
CA LYS A 113 9.22 -19.08 -8.79
C LYS A 113 8.23 -20.18 -9.19
N ALA A 114 7.63 -20.06 -10.37
CA ALA A 114 6.65 -21.03 -10.87
C ALA A 114 7.17 -22.47 -10.96
N ASP A 115 8.46 -22.64 -11.27
CA ASP A 115 9.12 -23.94 -11.45
C ASP A 115 9.68 -24.52 -10.13
N GLU A 116 9.56 -23.79 -9.03
CA GLU A 116 10.06 -24.22 -7.72
C GLU A 116 8.95 -24.92 -6.92
N ALA A 117 9.20 -26.17 -6.49
CA ALA A 117 8.26 -26.93 -5.67
C ALA A 117 8.06 -26.35 -4.26
N THR A 118 9.05 -25.61 -3.75
CA THR A 118 9.05 -25.03 -2.41
C THR A 118 9.60 -23.60 -2.44
N ALA A 119 9.04 -22.74 -1.61
CA ALA A 119 9.55 -21.38 -1.44
C ALA A 119 10.95 -21.38 -0.81
N SER A 120 11.80 -20.47 -1.29
CA SER A 120 13.01 -20.06 -0.56
C SER A 120 12.60 -19.11 0.56
N THR A 121 13.17 -19.29 1.75
CA THR A 121 12.83 -18.48 2.93
C THR A 121 14.09 -17.93 3.61
N THR A 122 13.94 -16.81 4.31
CA THR A 122 14.98 -16.25 5.19
C THR A 122 14.32 -15.48 6.33
N ASP A 123 14.79 -15.75 7.54
CA ASP A 123 14.31 -15.05 8.73
C ASP A 123 15.19 -13.86 9.01
N ILE A 124 14.57 -12.71 9.28
CA ILE A 124 15.29 -11.49 9.65
C ILE A 124 14.65 -10.85 10.88
N LYS A 125 15.46 -10.14 11.67
CA LYS A 125 15.00 -9.25 12.73
C LYS A 125 14.90 -7.83 12.17
N PRO A 126 13.70 -7.27 11.99
CA PRO A 126 13.56 -5.89 11.55
C PRO A 126 14.27 -4.92 12.52
N ARG A 127 14.93 -3.90 11.97
CA ARG A 127 15.46 -2.80 12.76
C ARG A 127 14.33 -1.91 13.27
N THR A 128 14.61 -1.11 14.30
CA THR A 128 13.66 -0.13 14.86
C THR A 128 13.08 0.80 13.80
N GLN A 129 13.92 1.32 12.89
CA GLN A 129 13.47 2.04 11.71
C GLN A 129 13.54 1.11 10.50
N ALA A 130 12.43 0.42 10.23
CA ALA A 130 12.30 -0.46 9.10
C ALA A 130 10.93 -0.30 8.43
N CYS A 131 10.88 -0.53 7.12
CA CYS A 131 9.64 -0.68 6.41
C CYS A 131 9.74 -1.73 5.30
N ALA A 132 8.59 -2.20 4.84
CA ALA A 132 8.49 -3.18 3.77
C ALA A 132 7.28 -2.86 2.87
N ASP A 133 7.46 -3.03 1.55
CA ASP A 133 6.39 -2.90 0.55
C ASP A 133 5.52 -1.63 0.79
N SER A 134 4.20 -1.76 0.79
CA SER A 134 3.28 -0.65 1.06
C SER A 134 3.37 -0.06 2.46
N GLY A 135 4.01 -0.73 3.42
CA GLY A 135 4.31 -0.17 4.74
C GLY A 135 5.25 1.03 4.67
N PHE A 136 5.96 1.24 3.55
CA PHE A 136 6.71 2.47 3.30
C PHE A 136 5.83 3.73 3.35
N ASP A 137 4.57 3.65 2.88
CA ASP A 137 3.64 4.78 2.95
C ASP A 137 3.34 5.18 4.40
N TYR A 138 3.14 4.19 5.28
CA TYR A 138 2.99 4.42 6.71
C TYR A 138 4.25 5.04 7.31
N PHE A 139 5.43 4.50 6.97
CA PHE A 139 6.72 5.00 7.45
C PHE A 139 6.94 6.48 7.11
N VAL A 140 6.59 6.90 5.88
CA VAL A 140 6.67 8.32 5.47
C VAL A 140 5.73 9.20 6.30
N ARG A 141 4.50 8.74 6.55
CA ARG A 141 3.51 9.51 7.32
C ARG A 141 3.89 9.63 8.79
N GLU A 142 4.49 8.59 9.36
CA GLU A 142 5.04 8.60 10.73
C GLU A 142 6.18 9.62 10.86
N HIS A 143 7.04 9.75 9.84
CA HIS A 143 8.18 10.66 9.83
C HIS A 143 7.89 11.99 9.11
N TRP A 144 6.60 12.32 8.92
CA TRP A 144 6.19 13.42 8.05
C TRP A 144 6.79 14.76 8.45
N ASP A 145 6.69 15.12 9.73
CA ASP A 145 7.12 16.44 10.21
C ASP A 145 8.64 16.64 10.05
N ALA A 146 9.42 15.58 10.30
CA ALA A 146 10.87 15.60 10.09
C ALA A 146 11.22 15.74 8.59
N LEU A 147 10.54 15.00 7.71
CA LEU A 147 10.73 15.11 6.26
C LEU A 147 10.36 16.51 5.75
N VAL A 148 9.28 17.11 6.24
CA VAL A 148 8.88 18.49 5.92
C VAL A 148 9.93 19.50 6.37
N ALA A 149 10.50 19.31 7.56
CA ALA A 149 11.59 20.13 8.10
C ALA A 149 12.90 20.00 7.29
N GLY A 150 13.01 19.02 6.40
CA GLY A 150 14.18 18.76 5.57
C GLY A 150 15.15 17.74 6.16
N ASP A 151 14.75 17.04 7.22
CA ASP A 151 15.56 15.99 7.82
C ASP A 151 15.72 14.80 6.86
N ARG A 152 16.87 14.14 6.99
CA ARG A 152 17.17 12.89 6.29
C ARG A 152 16.89 11.73 7.22
N ILE A 153 15.92 10.91 6.84
CA ILE A 153 15.51 9.74 7.63
C ILE A 153 16.20 8.50 7.07
N LYS A 154 16.95 7.79 7.90
CA LYS A 154 17.60 6.53 7.54
C LYS A 154 16.75 5.36 8.03
N PHE A 155 16.62 4.34 7.21
CA PHE A 155 15.80 3.18 7.56
C PHE A 155 16.27 1.92 6.84
N GLN A 156 15.79 0.78 7.30
CA GLN A 156 15.93 -0.49 6.62
C GLN A 156 14.72 -0.72 5.71
N PHE A 157 14.93 -0.95 4.43
CA PHE A 157 13.89 -1.41 3.52
C PHE A 157 14.02 -2.93 3.34
N ILE A 158 12.95 -3.65 3.66
CA ILE A 158 12.88 -5.12 3.58
C ILE A 158 12.29 -5.50 2.23
N ALA A 159 13.02 -6.28 1.45
CA ALA A 159 12.62 -6.72 0.12
C ALA A 159 12.45 -8.25 0.10
N ALA A 160 11.22 -8.73 0.33
CA ALA A 160 10.91 -10.16 0.37
C ALA A 160 11.32 -10.90 -0.93
N GLY A 161 11.07 -10.28 -2.09
CA GLY A 161 11.53 -10.77 -3.38
C GLY A 161 13.04 -10.89 -3.54
N ARG A 162 13.83 -10.37 -2.61
CA ARG A 162 15.29 -10.52 -2.54
C ARG A 162 15.75 -11.36 -1.35
N LEU A 163 14.83 -11.74 -0.45
CA LEU A 163 15.11 -12.43 0.82
C LEU A 163 16.15 -11.66 1.65
N ASP A 164 16.11 -10.33 1.59
CA ASP A 164 17.15 -9.46 2.15
C ASP A 164 16.59 -8.09 2.54
N ALA A 165 17.39 -7.30 3.25
CA ALA A 165 17.03 -5.98 3.70
C ALA A 165 18.20 -5.00 3.57
N TYR A 166 17.90 -3.82 3.04
CA TYR A 166 18.89 -2.84 2.63
C TYR A 166 18.76 -1.54 3.42
N LYS A 167 19.86 -0.80 3.55
CA LYS A 167 19.83 0.54 4.18
C LYS A 167 19.46 1.59 3.14
N PHE A 168 18.40 2.32 3.42
CA PHE A 168 17.91 3.41 2.61
C PHE A 168 17.87 4.72 3.42
N LYS A 169 17.76 5.82 2.69
CA LYS A 169 17.44 7.13 3.23
C LYS A 169 16.30 7.76 2.44
N ALA A 170 15.43 8.48 3.14
CA ALA A 170 14.41 9.34 2.58
C ALA A 170 14.75 10.79 2.93
N GLU A 171 14.65 11.68 1.95
CA GLU A 171 14.85 13.11 2.15
C GLU A 171 13.94 13.92 1.22
N ARG A 172 13.46 15.06 1.71
CA ARG A 172 12.75 16.04 0.87
C ARG A 172 13.70 16.57 -0.20
N VAL A 173 13.22 16.60 -1.45
CA VAL A 173 13.98 17.14 -2.58
C VAL A 173 13.29 18.29 -3.29
N GLY A 174 12.02 18.56 -2.99
CA GLY A 174 11.31 19.67 -3.58
C GLY A 174 9.82 19.69 -3.26
N GLU A 175 9.13 20.55 -3.99
CA GLU A 175 7.67 20.64 -4.02
C GLU A 175 7.21 20.60 -5.47
N SER A 176 6.00 20.11 -5.69
CA SER A 176 5.37 20.01 -7.00
C SER A 176 3.87 20.26 -6.84
N SER A 177 3.08 19.91 -7.85
CA SER A 177 1.65 19.83 -7.75
C SER A 177 1.11 18.61 -8.49
N PHE A 178 0.08 18.00 -7.93
CA PHE A 178 -0.66 16.91 -8.57
C PHE A 178 -2.15 17.27 -8.59
N GLU A 179 -2.75 17.30 -9.78
CA GLU A 179 -4.15 17.75 -9.98
C GLU A 179 -4.45 19.13 -9.35
N GLY A 180 -3.48 20.05 -9.42
CA GLY A 180 -3.60 21.41 -8.87
C GLY A 180 -3.42 21.52 -7.36
N ARG A 181 -3.10 20.42 -6.66
CA ARG A 181 -2.81 20.43 -5.22
C ARG A 181 -1.31 20.41 -4.95
N PRO A 182 -0.79 21.19 -3.99
CA PRO A 182 0.62 21.16 -3.64
C PRO A 182 1.06 19.79 -3.13
N THR A 183 2.19 19.29 -3.65
CA THR A 183 2.80 18.03 -3.22
C THR A 183 4.22 18.22 -2.68
N LEU A 184 4.61 17.38 -1.72
CA LEU A 184 5.97 17.23 -1.23
C LEU A 184 6.65 16.11 -2.01
N GLN A 185 7.81 16.38 -2.61
CA GLN A 185 8.64 15.37 -3.26
C GLN A 185 9.68 14.83 -2.30
N ILE A 186 9.66 13.51 -2.10
CA ILE A 186 10.62 12.78 -1.27
C ILE A 186 11.41 11.86 -2.19
N LYS A 187 12.73 11.93 -2.06
CA LYS A 187 13.67 11.01 -2.71
C LYS A 187 14.05 9.90 -1.75
N VAL A 188 13.99 8.67 -2.24
CA VAL A 188 14.41 7.47 -1.53
C VAL A 188 15.58 6.86 -2.27
N ALA A 189 16.70 6.66 -1.59
CA ALA A 189 17.93 6.13 -2.20
C ALA A 189 18.69 5.23 -1.24
N LEU A 190 19.52 4.33 -1.77
CA LEU A 190 20.41 3.51 -0.95
C LEU A 190 21.33 4.40 -0.09
N ASP A 191 21.47 4.06 1.18
CA ASP A 191 22.38 4.72 2.12
C ASP A 191 23.77 4.06 2.06
N SER A 192 24.40 4.12 0.88
CA SER A 192 25.77 3.62 0.65
C SER A 192 26.43 4.33 -0.53
N LEU A 193 27.75 4.16 -0.69
CA LEU A 193 28.48 4.65 -1.87
C LEU A 193 27.96 4.02 -3.19
N LEU A 194 27.35 2.83 -3.12
CA LEU A 194 26.69 2.19 -4.26
C LEU A 194 25.42 2.92 -4.71
N GLY A 195 24.82 3.75 -3.85
CA GLY A 195 23.61 4.52 -4.17
C GLY A 195 23.80 5.57 -5.25
N VAL A 196 25.04 5.81 -5.72
CA VAL A 196 25.33 6.63 -6.90
C VAL A 196 24.97 5.92 -8.21
N PHE A 197 24.94 4.58 -8.21
CA PHE A 197 24.73 3.77 -9.42
C PHE A 197 23.33 3.16 -9.54
N VAL A 198 22.51 3.28 -8.50
CA VAL A 198 21.13 2.77 -8.49
C VAL A 198 20.18 3.96 -8.56
N ASP A 199 19.26 3.90 -9.52
CA ASP A 199 18.27 4.97 -9.68
C ASP A 199 17.43 5.12 -8.41
N PRO A 200 17.33 6.34 -7.86
CA PRO A 200 16.52 6.58 -6.69
C PRO A 200 15.04 6.47 -7.02
N LEU A 201 14.23 6.22 -6.00
CA LEU A 201 12.79 6.32 -6.10
C LEU A 201 12.37 7.75 -5.74
N ILE A 202 11.35 8.27 -6.42
CA ILE A 202 10.73 9.56 -6.13
C ILE A 202 9.26 9.32 -5.81
N VAL A 203 8.81 9.83 -4.67
CA VAL A 203 7.41 9.78 -4.27
C VAL A 203 6.88 11.18 -4.01
N GLU A 204 5.63 11.41 -4.39
CA GLU A 204 4.94 12.68 -4.22
C GLU A 204 3.75 12.51 -3.31
N TYR A 205 3.70 13.32 -2.26
CA TYR A 205 2.64 13.30 -1.26
C TYR A 205 1.88 14.61 -1.26
N ASP A 206 0.55 14.56 -1.23
CA ASP A 206 -0.28 15.75 -0.98
C ASP A 206 0.10 16.37 0.37
N ARG A 207 0.37 17.67 0.40
CA ARG A 207 0.87 18.33 1.62
C ARG A 207 -0.16 18.40 2.74
N GLU A 208 -1.44 18.46 2.39
CA GLU A 208 -2.52 18.60 3.36
C GLU A 208 -2.95 17.24 3.86
N THR A 209 -3.24 16.33 2.94
CA THR A 209 -3.81 15.01 3.29
C THR A 209 -2.76 13.96 3.60
N ARG A 210 -1.48 14.23 3.32
CA ARG A 210 -0.37 13.27 3.45
C ARG A 210 -0.59 11.97 2.66
N GLN A 211 -1.44 12.02 1.64
CA GLN A 211 -1.71 10.87 0.76
C GLN A 211 -0.68 10.82 -0.36
N LEU A 212 -0.17 9.62 -0.64
CA LEU A 212 0.63 9.35 -1.83
C LEU A 212 -0.17 9.69 -3.10
N LYS A 213 0.42 10.47 -3.99
CA LYS A 213 -0.15 10.89 -5.29
C LYS A 213 0.60 10.31 -6.46
N GLN A 214 1.91 10.14 -6.32
CA GLN A 214 2.73 9.54 -7.36
C GLN A 214 3.92 8.80 -6.77
N TYR A 215 4.25 7.67 -7.39
CA TYR A 215 5.46 6.90 -7.17
C TYR A 215 6.22 6.77 -8.49
N ARG A 216 7.55 6.89 -8.47
CA ARG A 216 8.44 6.64 -9.61
C ARG A 216 9.64 5.86 -9.12
N GLY A 217 9.85 4.64 -9.62
CA GLY A 217 10.94 3.78 -9.18
C GLY A 217 10.76 2.33 -9.62
N ILE A 218 11.54 1.42 -9.04
CA ILE A 218 11.48 -0.01 -9.36
C ILE A 218 10.15 -0.62 -8.91
N GLY A 219 9.34 -1.14 -9.84
CA GLY A 219 8.05 -1.73 -9.51
C GLY A 219 8.14 -3.15 -8.94
N ASN A 220 7.00 -3.66 -8.46
CA ASN A 220 6.86 -5.04 -7.99
C ASN A 220 6.54 -6.04 -9.12
N MET A 221 6.08 -5.54 -10.27
CA MET A 221 5.71 -6.39 -11.42
C MET A 221 6.95 -6.88 -12.16
N GLN A 222 6.95 -8.16 -12.51
CA GLN A 222 7.97 -8.80 -13.33
C GLN A 222 7.57 -8.86 -14.82
N GLN A 223 8.57 -8.82 -15.68
CA GLN A 223 8.45 -9.22 -17.08
C GLN A 223 8.42 -10.75 -17.20
N ALA A 224 8.20 -11.26 -18.41
CA ALA A 224 8.20 -12.69 -18.69
C ALA A 224 9.54 -13.39 -18.34
N ASP A 225 10.65 -12.64 -18.33
CA ASP A 225 11.97 -13.15 -17.93
C ASP A 225 12.21 -13.09 -16.40
N GLY A 226 11.20 -12.70 -15.61
CA GLY A 226 11.26 -12.58 -14.16
C GLY A 226 11.90 -11.29 -13.65
N LYS A 227 12.32 -10.37 -14.52
CA LYS A 227 12.91 -9.09 -14.08
C LYS A 227 11.83 -8.08 -13.76
N VAL A 228 11.96 -7.46 -12.60
CA VAL A 228 11.21 -6.24 -12.27
C VAL A 228 11.62 -5.08 -13.17
N TYR A 229 10.70 -4.15 -13.40
CA TYR A 229 10.93 -2.98 -14.25
C TYR A 229 10.47 -1.68 -13.57
N PRO A 230 11.07 -0.53 -13.92
CA PRO A 230 10.68 0.74 -13.35
C PRO A 230 9.31 1.19 -13.85
N VAL A 231 8.53 1.77 -12.94
CA VAL A 231 7.17 2.25 -13.18
C VAL A 231 6.98 3.65 -12.63
N ARG A 232 6.04 4.36 -13.22
CA ARG A 232 5.34 5.47 -12.56
C ARG A 232 3.95 4.96 -12.16
N VAL A 233 3.60 5.07 -10.90
CA VAL A 233 2.22 4.84 -10.43
C VAL A 233 1.64 6.17 -10.00
N SER A 234 0.46 6.53 -10.51
CA SER A 234 -0.22 7.77 -10.16
C SER A 234 -1.60 7.46 -9.55
N TYR A 235 -2.02 8.24 -8.56
CA TYR A 235 -3.29 8.05 -7.84
C TYR A 235 -4.23 9.21 -8.18
N HIS A 236 -4.81 9.16 -9.38
CA HIS A 236 -5.76 10.17 -9.88
C HIS A 236 -7.11 10.08 -9.16
N ARG A 237 -7.78 11.23 -8.99
CA ARG A 237 -9.15 11.25 -8.42
C ARG A 237 -10.18 10.61 -9.34
N GLN A 238 -9.94 10.65 -10.64
CA GLN A 238 -10.80 10.05 -11.66
C GLN A 238 -9.98 9.12 -12.54
N PRO A 239 -10.54 7.99 -12.99
CA PRO A 239 -9.84 7.12 -13.91
C PRO A 239 -9.47 7.85 -15.20
N PRO A 240 -8.18 7.83 -15.61
CA PRO A 240 -7.77 8.32 -16.91
C PRO A 240 -8.38 7.43 -18.00
N ALA A 241 -8.50 7.97 -19.22
CA ALA A 241 -9.26 7.34 -20.30
C ALA A 241 -8.72 5.95 -20.66
N GLU A 242 -7.40 5.84 -20.74
CA GLU A 242 -6.65 4.61 -21.03
C GLU A 242 -6.86 3.50 -20.00
N ALA A 243 -7.25 3.83 -18.76
CA ALA A 243 -7.46 2.87 -17.68
C ALA A 243 -8.91 2.45 -17.51
N ARG A 244 -9.86 3.08 -18.23
CA ARG A 244 -11.31 2.88 -18.03
C ARG A 244 -11.71 1.41 -18.16
N ALA A 245 -11.26 0.74 -19.22
CA ALA A 245 -11.58 -0.68 -19.45
C ALA A 245 -11.11 -1.57 -18.31
N ALA A 246 -9.90 -1.34 -17.79
CA ALA A 246 -9.36 -2.10 -16.66
C ALA A 246 -10.15 -1.82 -15.36
N VAL A 247 -10.52 -0.57 -15.12
CA VAL A 247 -11.35 -0.18 -13.96
C VAL A 247 -12.72 -0.83 -14.02
N ASP A 248 -13.39 -0.78 -15.17
CA ASP A 248 -14.70 -1.38 -15.37
C ASP A 248 -14.65 -2.90 -15.16
N ALA A 249 -13.61 -3.57 -15.67
CA ALA A 249 -13.39 -5.00 -15.45
C ALA A 249 -13.18 -5.35 -13.97
N ALA A 250 -12.35 -4.57 -13.25
CA ALA A 250 -12.10 -4.77 -11.83
C ALA A 250 -13.36 -4.61 -10.98
N GLN A 251 -14.18 -3.60 -11.28
CA GLN A 251 -15.44 -3.34 -10.59
C GLN A 251 -16.50 -4.41 -10.89
N ALA A 252 -16.60 -4.85 -12.15
CA ALA A 252 -17.51 -5.93 -12.54
C ALA A 252 -17.16 -7.25 -11.84
N ALA A 253 -15.87 -7.57 -11.73
CA ALA A 253 -15.40 -8.76 -11.02
C ALA A 253 -15.73 -8.70 -9.51
N GLN A 254 -15.53 -7.55 -8.86
CA GLN A 254 -15.89 -7.37 -7.46
C GLN A 254 -17.40 -7.53 -7.23
N ALA A 255 -18.25 -6.98 -8.09
CA ALA A 255 -19.70 -7.11 -7.97
C ALA A 255 -20.21 -8.55 -8.11
N ALA A 256 -19.39 -9.44 -8.70
CA ALA A 256 -19.66 -10.86 -8.82
C ALA A 256 -19.10 -11.70 -7.65
N GLU A 257 -18.25 -11.12 -6.78
CA GLU A 257 -17.82 -11.80 -5.56
C GLU A 257 -19.01 -11.92 -4.60
N PRO A 258 -19.28 -13.10 -4.01
CA PRO A 258 -20.33 -13.24 -3.02
C PRO A 258 -20.02 -12.33 -1.83
N SER A 259 -21.04 -11.59 -1.36
CA SER A 259 -20.94 -10.79 -0.14
C SER A 259 -20.45 -11.71 1.00
N PRO A 260 -19.46 -11.31 1.80
CA PRO A 260 -19.07 -12.08 2.96
C PRO A 260 -20.28 -12.16 3.91
N ASP A 261 -20.72 -13.40 4.20
CA ASP A 261 -21.76 -13.74 5.19
C ASP A 261 -21.31 -13.39 6.61
#